data_AF-A0A139CMD5-F1
#
_entry.id   AF-A0A139CMD5-F1
#
_cell.length_a   1.000
_cell.length_b   1.000
_cell.length_c   1.000
_cell.angle_alpha   90.00
_cell.angle_beta   90.00
_cell.angle_gamma   90.00
#
_symmetry.space_group_name_H-M   'P 1'
#
loop_
_entity.id
_entity.type
_entity.pdbx_description
1 polymer ?
#
loop_
_entity_poly.entity_id
_entity_poly.type
_entity_poly.pdbx_seq_one_letter_code
_entity_poly.pdbx_strand_id
1 'polypeptide(L)'
;MNRIIPIFVLMLIVLGSGCINTDNGNDAESISDDALIVHLTYGAFTLPEMAIQELVVNETAVNFSIYNYDYQLTERYIKPLNESMRSEVLETFRSNDFLELNATYVPQEGQPVVADVGVVEITLVEDNFSKTVKVDPYYDAYMPENLKEIDQQLRDLREYAVSTSPEEAEGIAEEWIMNAPTYSYDGSNLTLENHEVLETYPEQHRLNYSFVSSHAGYGNRSGEMVAQVITPHNIVVTVAGGEVTAAVIDGVWDERSQRMLADMVAMETSMPCNETPWEEWYGQGDIQFITEPTEEELVIAYFGEVYDIEVSNFESTRMDAVTCRFTLETGQEYVDRMEELGWKTSTS
;
A
#
# COMPACT_ATOMS: atom_id res chain seq x y z
N MET A 1 -31.36 -18.78 13.13
CA MET A 1 -30.85 -19.34 14.41
C MET A 1 -29.56 -18.58 14.69
N ASN A 2 -29.64 -17.58 15.56
CA ASN A 2 -28.54 -16.66 15.87
C ASN A 2 -27.30 -17.43 16.34
N ARG A 3 -26.19 -17.26 15.63
CA ARG A 3 -24.87 -17.64 16.13
C ARG A 3 -24.10 -16.36 16.38
N ILE A 4 -24.11 -15.95 17.64
CA ILE A 4 -23.20 -14.95 18.19
C ILE A 4 -21.81 -15.61 18.16
N ILE A 5 -20.93 -15.14 17.29
CA ILE A 5 -19.52 -15.53 17.27
C ILE A 5 -18.79 -14.56 18.19
N PRO A 6 -18.18 -15.01 19.31
CA PRO A 6 -17.43 -14.12 20.18
C PRO A 6 -16.11 -13.73 19.50
N ILE A 7 -15.91 -12.44 19.30
CA ILE A 7 -14.63 -11.82 18.95
C ILE A 7 -13.70 -12.05 20.14
N PHE A 8 -12.67 -12.89 19.96
CA PHE A 8 -11.58 -13.03 20.91
C PHE A 8 -10.44 -12.10 20.48
N VAL A 9 -10.41 -10.90 21.05
CA VAL A 9 -9.21 -10.05 21.04
C VAL A 9 -8.16 -10.75 21.90
N LEU A 10 -7.06 -11.20 21.29
CA LEU A 10 -5.93 -11.78 22.01
C LEU A 10 -5.09 -10.65 22.62
N MET A 11 -5.58 -10.03 23.69
CA MET A 11 -4.83 -9.05 24.48
C MET A 11 -3.98 -9.81 25.53
N LEU A 12 -2.66 -9.79 25.38
CA LEU A 12 -1.74 -10.40 26.33
C LEU A 12 -1.52 -9.43 27.50
N ILE A 13 -2.41 -9.44 28.50
CA ILE A 13 -2.33 -8.58 29.68
C ILE A 13 -1.37 -9.20 30.70
N VAL A 14 -0.25 -8.51 30.96
CA VAL A 14 0.61 -8.79 32.12
C VAL A 14 0.00 -8.07 33.32
N LEU A 15 -0.73 -8.79 34.17
CA LEU A 15 -1.30 -8.24 35.41
C LEU A 15 -0.19 -8.05 36.45
N GLY A 16 0.36 -6.84 36.52
CA GLY A 16 1.09 -6.35 37.69
C GLY A 16 0.11 -5.94 38.79
N SER A 17 0.13 -6.65 39.91
CA SER A 17 -0.66 -6.26 41.10
C SER A 17 0.02 -5.06 41.79
N GLY A 18 -0.56 -3.87 41.69
CA GLY A 18 -0.10 -2.65 42.36
C GLY A 18 -1.24 -1.94 43.08
N CYS A 19 -1.05 -1.63 44.36
CA CYS A 19 -2.05 -1.08 45.28
C CYS A 19 -2.49 0.35 44.91
N ILE A 20 -3.77 0.66 45.15
CA ILE A 20 -4.36 2.00 45.10
C ILE A 20 -3.78 2.86 46.24
N ASN A 21 -3.11 3.95 45.88
CA ASN A 21 -2.95 5.12 46.75
C ASN A 21 -3.90 6.20 46.24
N THR A 22 -4.89 6.54 47.05
CA THR A 22 -5.72 7.72 46.89
C THR A 22 -4.93 8.94 47.33
N ASP A 23 -4.43 9.74 46.39
CA ASP A 23 -4.08 11.13 46.63
C ASP A 23 -5.09 12.05 45.94
N ASN A 24 -5.70 12.91 46.75
CA ASN A 24 -6.62 13.96 46.31
C ASN A 24 -5.82 15.09 45.65
N GLY A 25 -5.85 15.13 44.32
CA GLY A 25 -5.50 16.28 43.50
C GLY A 25 -6.41 16.26 42.27
N ASN A 26 -6.98 17.41 41.92
CA ASN A 26 -7.76 17.57 40.69
C ASN A 26 -6.84 17.57 39.46
N ASP A 27 -6.17 16.45 39.21
CA ASP A 27 -5.50 16.21 37.93
C ASP A 27 -6.53 15.43 37.10
N ALA A 28 -7.09 16.08 36.09
CA ALA A 28 -7.74 15.35 35.00
C ALA A 28 -6.76 14.26 34.55
N GLU A 29 -7.22 13.03 34.29
CA GLU A 29 -6.38 11.97 33.72
C GLU A 29 -5.70 12.54 32.48
N SER A 30 -4.44 12.94 32.63
CA SER A 30 -3.67 13.57 31.56
C SER A 30 -3.06 12.44 30.76
N ILE A 31 -3.33 12.42 29.46
CA ILE A 31 -2.79 11.40 28.55
C ILE A 31 -1.26 11.39 28.65
N SER A 32 -0.69 10.24 28.97
CA SER A 32 0.74 10.01 29.16
C SER A 32 1.50 9.98 27.83
N ASP A 33 2.81 10.25 27.87
CA ASP A 33 3.65 10.31 26.68
C ASP A 33 3.91 8.92 26.05
N ASP A 34 3.73 7.85 26.82
CA ASP A 34 3.84 6.43 26.42
C ASP A 34 2.52 5.82 25.90
N ALA A 35 1.44 6.61 25.84
CA ALA A 35 0.13 6.11 25.44
C ALA A 35 0.11 5.53 24.01
N LEU A 36 -0.41 4.32 23.86
CA LEU A 36 -0.57 3.70 22.55
C LEU A 36 -1.88 4.17 21.92
N ILE A 37 -1.83 4.67 20.68
CA ILE A 37 -3.02 5.07 19.93
C ILE A 37 -3.26 4.07 18.81
N VAL A 38 -4.51 3.61 18.67
CA VAL A 38 -4.96 2.72 17.60
C VAL A 38 -6.11 3.39 16.86
N HIS A 39 -6.00 3.52 15.54
CA HIS A 39 -7.06 4.00 14.66
C HIS A 39 -7.41 2.90 13.66
N LEU A 40 -8.54 2.24 13.91
CA LEU A 40 -9.01 1.07 13.21
C LEU A 40 -10.21 1.43 12.33
N THR A 41 -10.14 1.13 11.04
CA THR A 41 -11.24 1.33 10.09
C THR A 41 -11.60 0.01 9.42
N TYR A 42 -12.88 -0.34 9.38
CA TYR A 42 -13.35 -1.63 8.83
C TYR A 42 -14.81 -1.56 8.40
N GLY A 43 -15.27 -2.56 7.65
CA GLY A 43 -16.67 -2.67 7.23
C GLY A 43 -17.10 -1.59 6.23
N ALA A 44 -16.17 -0.76 5.78
CA ALA A 44 -16.35 0.14 4.65
C ALA A 44 -16.27 -0.68 3.37
N PHE A 45 -16.83 -0.10 2.31
CA PHE A 45 -16.76 -0.72 1.01
C PHE A 45 -15.38 -0.50 0.38
N THR A 46 -14.53 -1.51 0.50
CA THR A 46 -13.09 -1.48 0.21
C THR A 46 -12.69 -2.78 -0.47
N LEU A 47 -11.49 -2.81 -1.09
CA LEU A 47 -10.87 -4.04 -1.57
C LEU A 47 -10.86 -5.11 -0.46
N PRO A 48 -11.18 -6.39 -0.74
CA PRO A 48 -11.17 -7.47 0.24
C PRO A 48 -9.83 -7.59 0.90
N GLU A 49 -8.75 -7.32 0.17
CA GLU A 49 -7.36 -7.23 0.61
C GLU A 49 -7.08 -5.99 1.49
N MET A 50 -7.95 -4.98 1.47
CA MET A 50 -7.87 -3.77 2.28
C MET A 50 -9.07 -3.57 3.24
N ALA A 51 -9.79 -4.66 3.52
CA ALA A 51 -11.03 -4.66 4.29
C ALA A 51 -10.91 -4.04 5.69
N ILE A 52 -9.70 -4.11 6.26
CA ILE A 52 -9.39 -3.63 7.61
C ILE A 52 -8.08 -2.85 7.52
N GLN A 53 -8.09 -1.62 8.03
CA GLN A 53 -6.89 -0.80 8.12
C GLN A 53 -6.68 -0.38 9.57
N GLU A 54 -5.47 -0.59 10.06
CA GLU A 54 -5.08 -0.35 11.44
C GLU A 54 -3.85 0.55 11.45
N LEU A 55 -3.99 1.73 12.02
CA LEU A 55 -2.87 2.59 12.36
C LEU A 55 -2.57 2.43 13.85
N VAL A 56 -1.35 2.04 14.19
CA VAL A 56 -0.84 1.99 15.55
C VAL A 56 0.27 3.03 15.70
N VAL A 57 0.05 3.99 16.60
CA VAL A 57 1.02 5.02 16.94
C VAL A 57 1.57 4.75 18.33
N ASN A 58 2.86 4.44 18.40
CA ASN A 58 3.59 4.29 19.65
C ASN A 58 4.57 5.46 19.87
N GLU A 59 5.43 5.37 20.87
CA GLU A 59 6.41 6.42 21.21
C GLU A 59 7.38 6.77 20.08
N THR A 60 7.71 5.80 19.21
CA THR A 60 8.86 5.89 18.30
C THR A 60 8.50 5.69 16.83
N ALA A 61 7.30 5.22 16.54
CA ALA A 61 6.90 4.88 15.19
C ALA A 61 5.37 4.91 15.00
N VAL A 62 5.02 5.10 13.74
CA VAL A 62 3.68 4.86 13.19
C VAL A 62 3.74 3.55 12.41
N ASN A 63 2.85 2.62 12.72
CA ASN A 63 2.69 1.37 12.02
C ASN A 63 1.31 1.34 11.39
N PHE A 64 1.25 1.40 10.06
CA PHE A 64 0.03 1.28 9.29
C PHE A 64 -0.02 -0.10 8.66
N SER A 65 -0.97 -0.92 9.09
CA SER A 65 -1.17 -2.28 8.60
C SER A 65 -2.52 -2.39 7.91
N ILE A 66 -2.54 -3.11 6.80
CA ILE A 66 -3.73 -3.38 5.99
C ILE A 66 -3.96 -4.89 6.02
N TYR A 67 -5.21 -5.29 6.20
CA TYR A 67 -5.61 -6.68 6.29
C TYR A 67 -6.84 -6.96 5.44
N ASN A 68 -6.96 -8.22 5.04
CA ASN A 68 -8.16 -8.71 4.40
C ASN A 68 -9.30 -9.05 5.39
N TYR A 69 -10.46 -9.48 4.88
CA TYR A 69 -11.62 -9.86 5.72
C TYR A 69 -11.32 -11.03 6.68
N ASP A 70 -10.32 -11.86 6.39
CA ASP A 70 -9.86 -12.96 7.24
C ASP A 70 -8.77 -12.53 8.23
N TYR A 71 -8.53 -11.21 8.36
CA TYR A 71 -7.48 -10.61 9.19
C TYR A 71 -6.05 -11.06 8.80
N GLN A 72 -5.84 -11.44 7.54
CA GLN A 72 -4.52 -11.72 7.01
C GLN A 72 -3.87 -10.40 6.58
N LEU A 73 -2.63 -10.17 7.02
CA LEU A 73 -1.86 -8.99 6.67
C LEU A 73 -1.57 -9.01 5.17
N THR A 74 -1.95 -7.94 4.48
CA THR A 74 -1.71 -7.75 3.04
C THR A 74 -0.59 -6.75 2.82
N GLU A 75 -0.59 -5.64 3.57
CA GLU A 75 0.47 -4.63 3.50
C GLU A 75 0.81 -4.09 4.89
N ARG A 76 2.04 -3.61 5.04
CA ARG A 76 2.51 -2.95 6.27
C ARG A 76 3.54 -1.87 5.96
N TYR A 77 3.29 -0.69 6.52
CA TYR A 77 4.17 0.46 6.48
C TYR A 77 4.59 0.84 7.90
N ILE A 78 5.90 0.98 8.13
CA ILE A 78 6.44 1.38 9.44
C ILE A 78 7.31 2.60 9.22
N LYS A 79 6.92 3.73 9.84
CA LYS A 79 7.66 4.98 9.72
C LYS A 79 8.07 5.53 11.09
N PRO A 80 9.34 5.92 11.28
CA PRO A 80 9.79 6.51 12.54
C PRO A 80 9.01 7.78 12.87
N LEU A 81 8.69 7.97 14.15
CA LEU A 81 8.03 9.17 14.65
C LEU A 81 9.06 9.94 15.48
N ASN A 82 9.28 11.21 15.14
CA ASN A 82 10.14 12.06 15.96
C ASN A 82 9.37 12.63 17.16
N GLU A 83 10.10 13.10 18.17
CA GLU A 83 9.55 13.62 19.43
C GLU A 83 8.55 14.77 19.21
N SER A 84 8.79 15.64 18.22
CA SER A 84 7.90 16.76 17.89
C SER A 84 6.57 16.27 17.34
N MET A 85 6.58 15.37 16.36
CA MET A 85 5.37 14.78 15.78
C MET A 85 4.60 13.99 16.83
N ARG A 86 5.30 13.23 17.67
CA ARG A 86 4.68 12.51 18.78
C ARG A 86 3.97 13.44 19.77
N SER A 87 4.64 14.53 20.16
CA SER A 87 4.09 15.53 21.06
C SER A 87 2.85 16.20 20.48
N GLU A 88 2.87 16.53 19.19
CA GLU A 88 1.73 17.12 18.47
C GLU A 88 0.51 16.19 18.47
N VAL A 89 0.70 14.91 18.17
CA VAL A 89 -0.38 13.91 18.18
C VAL A 89 -1.02 13.79 19.56
N LEU A 90 -0.21 13.71 20.62
CA LEU A 90 -0.72 13.63 21.99
C LEU A 90 -1.43 14.90 22.43
N GLU A 91 -0.90 16.06 22.05
CA GLU A 91 -1.53 17.35 22.34
C GLU A 91 -2.88 17.48 21.63
N THR A 92 -3.03 16.97 20.41
CA THR A 92 -4.33 16.92 19.72
C THR A 92 -5.35 16.13 20.54
N PHE A 93 -4.99 14.99 21.14
CA PHE A 93 -5.90 14.24 22.00
C PHE A 93 -6.24 14.96 23.31
N ARG A 94 -5.24 15.61 23.94
CA ARG A 94 -5.40 16.35 25.21
C ARG A 94 -6.29 17.58 25.03
N SER A 95 -6.00 18.39 24.00
CA SER A 95 -6.71 19.64 23.71
C SER A 95 -8.15 19.43 23.22
N ASN A 96 -8.47 18.23 22.72
CA ASN A 96 -9.79 17.84 22.25
C ASN A 96 -10.58 16.97 23.24
N ASP A 97 -10.13 16.89 24.50
CA ASP A 97 -10.81 16.20 25.61
C ASP A 97 -11.21 14.75 25.26
N PHE A 98 -10.32 13.99 24.61
CA PHE A 98 -10.64 12.65 24.09
C PHE A 98 -11.25 11.70 25.14
N LEU A 99 -10.77 11.78 26.38
CA LEU A 99 -11.28 10.93 27.48
C LEU A 99 -12.74 11.23 27.83
N GLU A 100 -13.20 12.46 27.59
CA GLU A 100 -14.56 12.93 27.87
C GLU A 100 -15.55 12.66 26.72
N LEU A 101 -15.06 12.28 25.53
CA LEU A 101 -15.90 11.95 24.39
C LEU A 101 -16.87 10.80 24.68
N ASN A 102 -18.02 10.80 24.00
CA ASN A 102 -18.94 9.67 24.05
C ASN A 102 -18.29 8.43 23.45
N ALA A 103 -18.64 7.25 23.97
CA ALA A 103 -18.11 5.99 23.46
C ALA A 103 -18.55 5.71 22.01
N THR A 104 -19.68 6.26 21.55
CA THR A 104 -20.21 5.99 20.22
C THR A 104 -20.95 7.19 19.66
N TYR A 105 -20.71 7.47 18.38
CA TYR A 105 -21.41 8.47 17.58
C TYR A 105 -22.12 7.77 16.41
N VAL A 106 -23.41 8.09 16.25
CA VAL A 106 -24.31 7.54 15.22
C VAL A 106 -25.14 8.69 14.62
N PRO A 107 -25.76 8.51 13.45
CA PRO A 107 -26.58 9.54 12.82
C PRO A 107 -27.70 10.02 13.74
N GLN A 108 -27.83 11.33 13.89
CA GLN A 108 -28.93 11.97 14.61
C GLN A 108 -30.17 12.15 13.72
N GLU A 109 -31.32 12.40 14.35
CA GLU A 109 -32.57 12.65 13.63
C GLU A 109 -32.41 13.81 12.63
N GLY A 110 -32.73 13.55 11.35
CA GLY A 110 -32.59 14.51 10.25
C GLY A 110 -31.25 14.48 9.53
N GLN A 111 -30.26 13.69 9.99
CA GLN A 111 -29.03 13.43 9.24
C GLN A 111 -29.24 12.29 8.23
N PRO A 112 -28.63 12.37 7.03
CA PRO A 112 -28.64 11.25 6.09
C PRO A 112 -27.88 10.07 6.70
N VAL A 113 -28.36 8.85 6.49
CA VAL A 113 -27.65 7.62 6.85
C VAL A 113 -26.87 7.15 5.64
N VAL A 114 -25.55 7.06 5.78
CA VAL A 114 -24.61 6.66 4.73
C VAL A 114 -24.13 5.24 5.05
N ALA A 115 -24.37 4.26 4.18
CA ALA A 115 -24.20 2.83 4.51
C ALA A 115 -22.88 2.21 4.01
N ASP A 116 -22.15 2.93 3.16
CA ASP A 116 -20.94 2.50 2.42
C ASP A 116 -19.63 2.90 3.10
N VAL A 117 -19.69 3.69 4.16
CA VAL A 117 -18.50 4.30 4.80
C VAL A 117 -17.91 3.48 5.96
N GLY A 118 -18.55 2.37 6.36
CA GLY A 118 -18.01 1.47 7.37
C GLY A 118 -17.99 2.03 8.79
N VAL A 119 -17.00 1.62 9.58
CA VAL A 119 -16.82 1.96 10.99
C VAL A 119 -15.39 2.43 11.23
N VAL A 120 -15.24 3.42 12.11
CA VAL A 120 -13.95 3.76 12.72
C VAL A 120 -14.01 3.56 14.23
N GLU A 121 -12.94 3.01 14.79
CA GLU A 121 -12.68 2.93 16.22
C GLU A 121 -11.32 3.58 16.52
N ILE A 122 -11.34 4.62 17.34
CA ILE A 122 -10.14 5.30 17.85
C ILE A 122 -9.96 4.86 19.29
N THR A 123 -8.84 4.21 19.59
CA THR A 123 -8.53 3.69 20.91
C THR A 123 -7.25 4.31 21.45
N LEU A 124 -7.32 4.87 22.65
CA LEU A 124 -6.17 5.24 23.46
C LEU A 124 -5.96 4.16 24.53
N VAL A 125 -4.74 3.65 24.65
CA VAL A 125 -4.36 2.62 25.64
C VAL A 125 -3.20 3.14 26.48
N GLU A 126 -3.38 3.07 27.79
CA GLU A 126 -2.34 3.29 28.80
C GLU A 126 -2.30 2.09 29.76
N ASP A 127 -1.27 2.02 30.60
CA ASP A 127 -1.08 0.91 31.54
C ASP A 127 -2.32 0.60 32.39
N ASN A 128 -3.09 1.63 32.75
CA ASN A 128 -4.19 1.53 33.71
C ASN A 128 -5.58 1.69 33.10
N PHE A 129 -5.70 2.15 31.85
CA PHE A 129 -6.99 2.32 31.20
C PHE A 129 -6.92 2.18 29.68
N SER A 130 -8.08 1.93 29.08
CA SER A 130 -8.27 2.05 27.64
C SER A 130 -9.58 2.77 27.36
N LYS A 131 -9.55 3.71 26.42
CA LYS A 131 -10.72 4.47 25.95
C LYS A 131 -10.87 4.26 24.46
N THR A 132 -12.04 3.75 24.05
CA THR A 132 -12.41 3.64 22.64
C THR A 132 -13.57 4.57 22.32
N VAL A 133 -13.44 5.31 21.22
CA VAL A 133 -14.49 6.12 20.61
C VAL A 133 -14.80 5.54 19.24
N LYS A 134 -16.07 5.18 19.02
CA LYS A 134 -16.55 4.57 17.78
C LYS A 134 -17.43 5.52 16.99
N VAL A 135 -17.29 5.55 15.66
CA VAL A 135 -18.24 6.21 14.75
C VAL A 135 -18.77 5.20 13.74
N ASP A 136 -20.09 5.07 13.69
CA ASP A 136 -20.77 4.04 12.90
C ASP A 136 -22.12 4.59 12.40
N PRO A 137 -22.23 4.95 11.12
CA PRO A 137 -21.22 4.82 10.05
C PRO A 137 -20.04 5.81 10.17
N TYR A 138 -18.86 5.52 9.63
CA TYR A 138 -17.70 6.44 9.64
C TYR A 138 -17.90 7.62 8.69
N TYR A 139 -18.56 8.67 9.18
CA TYR A 139 -18.81 9.89 8.40
C TYR A 139 -18.67 11.13 9.28
N ASP A 140 -17.92 12.12 8.80
CA ASP A 140 -17.56 13.33 9.55
C ASP A 140 -18.77 14.07 10.11
N ALA A 141 -19.92 14.03 9.41
CA ALA A 141 -21.13 14.73 9.87
C ALA A 141 -21.70 14.16 11.18
N TYR A 142 -21.33 12.94 11.58
CA TYR A 142 -21.76 12.33 12.84
C TYR A 142 -20.80 12.63 14.00
N MET A 143 -19.62 13.18 13.69
CA MET A 143 -18.60 13.49 14.67
C MET A 143 -18.76 14.90 15.24
N PRO A 144 -18.54 15.10 16.55
CA PRO A 144 -18.29 16.43 17.09
C PRO A 144 -16.95 16.96 16.59
N GLU A 145 -16.77 18.28 16.60
CA GLU A 145 -15.59 18.93 16.00
C GLU A 145 -14.28 18.43 16.60
N ASN A 146 -14.25 18.22 17.91
CA ASN A 146 -13.07 17.73 18.61
C ASN A 146 -12.66 16.31 18.20
N LEU A 147 -13.63 15.44 17.86
CA LEU A 147 -13.32 14.11 17.31
C LEU A 147 -12.82 14.19 15.86
N LYS A 148 -13.32 15.15 15.06
CA LYS A 148 -12.83 15.34 13.67
C LYS A 148 -11.38 15.76 13.63
N GLU A 149 -10.97 16.66 14.54
CA GLU A 149 -9.56 17.08 14.63
C GLU A 149 -8.64 15.90 14.96
N ILE A 150 -9.05 15.05 15.90
CA ILE A 150 -8.33 13.81 16.23
C ILE A 150 -8.29 12.85 15.04
N ASP A 151 -9.43 12.61 14.38
CA ASP A 151 -9.51 11.73 13.23
C ASP A 151 -8.64 12.22 12.07
N GLN A 152 -8.66 13.52 11.78
CA GLN A 152 -7.82 14.14 10.75
C GLN A 152 -6.34 13.96 11.05
N GLN A 153 -5.90 14.22 12.29
CA GLN A 153 -4.49 14.00 12.67
C GLN A 153 -4.05 12.55 12.44
N LEU A 154 -4.94 11.57 12.68
CA LEU A 154 -4.64 10.15 12.48
C LEU A 154 -4.65 9.77 11.00
N ARG A 155 -5.51 10.38 10.17
CA ARG A 155 -5.45 10.26 8.70
C ARG A 155 -4.15 10.82 8.14
N ASP A 156 -3.71 11.97 8.64
CA ASP A 156 -2.43 12.59 8.24
C ASP A 156 -1.25 11.68 8.61
N LEU A 157 -1.30 10.98 9.74
CA LEU A 157 -0.30 9.97 10.10
C LEU A 157 -0.34 8.72 9.22
N ARG A 158 -1.52 8.30 8.73
CA ARG A 158 -1.62 7.22 7.73
C ARG A 158 -0.93 7.63 6.44
N GLU A 159 -1.22 8.85 5.95
CA GLU A 159 -0.58 9.41 4.77
C GLU A 159 0.94 9.54 4.98
N TYR A 160 1.36 10.02 6.15
CA TYR A 160 2.77 10.04 6.53
C TYR A 160 3.40 8.65 6.45
N ALA A 161 2.75 7.60 6.97
CA ALA A 161 3.28 6.24 7.00
C ALA A 161 3.53 5.67 5.59
N VAL A 162 2.69 6.01 4.61
CA VAL A 162 2.83 5.55 3.21
C VAL A 162 3.68 6.48 2.35
N SER A 163 3.87 7.74 2.76
CA SER A 163 4.68 8.71 2.02
C SER A 163 6.14 8.29 1.96
N THR A 164 6.81 8.61 0.86
CA THR A 164 8.27 8.54 0.72
C THR A 164 8.76 9.95 0.42
N SER A 165 9.80 10.45 1.12
CA SER A 165 10.36 11.76 0.73
C SER A 165 11.28 11.61 -0.48
N PRO A 166 11.54 12.68 -1.26
CA PRO A 166 12.51 12.61 -2.35
C PRO A 166 13.89 12.09 -1.92
N GLU A 167 14.42 12.56 -0.79
CA GLU A 167 15.71 12.12 -0.26
C GLU A 167 15.68 10.66 0.22
N GLU A 168 14.56 10.23 0.79
CA GLU A 168 14.35 8.84 1.19
C GLU A 168 14.30 7.92 -0.04
N ALA A 169 13.58 8.31 -1.09
CA ALA A 169 13.50 7.57 -2.34
C ALA A 169 14.85 7.44 -3.03
N GLU A 170 15.65 8.52 -3.06
CA GLU A 170 17.03 8.49 -3.57
C GLU A 170 17.90 7.51 -2.78
N GLY A 171 17.83 7.55 -1.45
CA GLY A 171 18.57 6.61 -0.58
C GLY A 171 18.17 5.16 -0.80
N ILE A 172 16.86 4.87 -0.87
CA ILE A 172 16.33 3.53 -1.15
C ILE A 172 16.79 3.03 -2.52
N ALA A 173 16.67 3.86 -3.56
CA ALA A 173 17.06 3.50 -4.91
C ALA A 173 18.58 3.24 -5.00
N GLU A 174 19.41 4.11 -4.43
CA GLU A 174 20.86 3.95 -4.42
C GLU A 174 21.29 2.67 -3.71
N GLU A 175 20.77 2.42 -2.51
CA GLU A 175 21.05 1.19 -1.76
C GLU A 175 20.62 -0.05 -2.54
N TRP A 176 19.43 -0.02 -3.14
CA TRP A 176 18.94 -1.13 -3.93
C TRP A 176 19.80 -1.39 -5.15
N ILE A 177 20.14 -0.35 -5.94
CA ILE A 177 20.99 -0.45 -7.12
C ILE A 177 22.35 -1.03 -6.75
N MET A 178 22.98 -0.52 -5.69
CA MET A 178 24.30 -0.99 -5.26
C MET A 178 24.33 -2.48 -4.86
N ASN A 179 23.20 -3.02 -4.43
CA ASN A 179 23.04 -4.44 -4.09
C ASN A 179 22.48 -5.29 -5.24
N ALA A 180 22.00 -4.66 -6.32
CA ALA A 180 21.41 -5.35 -7.45
C ALA A 180 22.47 -6.15 -8.25
N PRO A 181 22.12 -7.31 -8.84
CA PRO A 181 23.07 -8.18 -9.54
C PRO A 181 23.95 -7.50 -10.59
N THR A 182 23.42 -6.56 -11.38
CA THR A 182 24.17 -5.90 -12.45
C THR A 182 25.27 -5.01 -11.90
N TYR A 183 24.94 -4.15 -10.92
CA TYR A 183 25.88 -3.21 -10.35
C TYR A 183 26.87 -3.90 -9.40
N SER A 184 26.39 -4.82 -8.55
CA SER A 184 27.24 -5.52 -7.58
C SER A 184 28.29 -6.43 -8.23
N TYR A 185 28.03 -6.92 -9.45
CA TYR A 185 28.99 -7.72 -10.21
C TYR A 185 30.24 -6.91 -10.55
N ASP A 186 30.07 -5.74 -11.16
CA ASP A 186 31.20 -4.92 -11.63
C ASP A 186 30.88 -3.46 -11.98
N GLY A 187 29.81 -2.92 -11.40
CA GLY A 187 29.36 -1.54 -11.55
C GLY A 187 30.20 -0.53 -10.76
N SER A 188 30.27 0.70 -11.28
CA SER A 188 30.93 1.83 -10.63
C SER A 188 30.39 3.17 -11.13
N ASN A 189 30.71 4.27 -10.43
CA ASN A 189 30.31 5.64 -10.79
C ASN A 189 28.78 5.85 -10.88
N LEU A 190 28.03 5.34 -9.89
CA LEU A 190 26.59 5.59 -9.82
C LEU A 190 26.34 7.09 -9.65
N THR A 191 25.52 7.67 -10.52
CA THR A 191 25.20 9.10 -10.51
C THR A 191 23.71 9.29 -10.77
N LEU A 192 23.02 10.03 -9.90
CA LEU A 192 21.64 10.45 -10.14
C LEU A 192 21.60 11.51 -11.25
N GLU A 193 20.86 11.23 -12.32
CA GLU A 193 20.70 12.13 -13.47
C GLU A 193 19.40 12.92 -13.40
N ASN A 194 18.31 12.27 -12.95
CA ASN A 194 16.99 12.89 -12.86
C ASN A 194 16.13 12.24 -11.78
N HIS A 195 15.28 13.03 -11.15
CA HIS A 195 14.25 12.60 -10.20
C HIS A 195 12.93 13.24 -10.61
N GLU A 196 11.95 12.39 -10.94
CA GLU A 196 10.57 12.80 -11.23
C GLU A 196 9.63 12.23 -10.16
N VAL A 197 8.75 13.06 -9.63
CA VAL A 197 7.70 12.65 -8.69
C VAL A 197 6.38 12.58 -9.45
N LEU A 198 5.72 11.43 -9.40
CA LEU A 198 4.48 11.18 -10.12
C LEU A 198 3.27 11.34 -9.19
N GLU A 199 2.27 12.09 -9.64
CA GLU A 199 1.00 12.32 -8.95
C GLU A 199 0.15 11.03 -8.92
N THR A 200 0.52 10.11 -8.03
CA THR A 200 -0.05 8.77 -7.83
C THR A 200 -0.28 8.55 -6.33
N TYR A 201 -1.03 7.52 -5.96
CA TYR A 201 -1.23 7.16 -4.55
C TYR A 201 -0.95 5.67 -4.31
N PRO A 202 0.06 5.31 -3.49
CA PRO A 202 1.06 6.21 -2.89
C PRO A 202 1.88 6.95 -3.97
N GLU A 203 2.48 8.07 -3.59
CA GLU A 203 3.36 8.84 -4.47
C GLU A 203 4.51 7.95 -4.99
N GLN A 204 4.75 8.01 -6.30
CA GLN A 204 5.83 7.26 -6.95
C GLN A 204 6.97 8.20 -7.32
N HIS A 205 8.19 7.80 -6.94
CA HIS A 205 9.42 8.47 -7.31
C HIS A 205 10.07 7.69 -8.44
N ARG A 206 10.20 8.32 -9.60
CA ARG A 206 10.89 7.76 -10.76
C ARG A 206 12.27 8.39 -10.87
N LEU A 207 13.28 7.61 -10.53
CA LEU A 207 14.68 8.04 -10.46
C LEU A 207 15.47 7.44 -11.61
N ASN A 208 16.26 8.28 -12.27
CA ASN A 208 17.14 7.87 -13.36
C ASN A 208 18.59 8.02 -12.93
N TYR A 209 19.33 6.90 -12.91
CA TYR A 209 20.75 6.87 -12.60
C TYR A 209 21.59 6.44 -13.82
N SER A 210 22.81 6.93 -13.90
CA SER A 210 23.85 6.41 -14.78
C SER A 210 24.94 5.68 -13.99
N PHE A 211 25.51 4.63 -14.57
CA PHE A 211 26.70 3.95 -14.04
C PHE A 211 27.49 3.28 -15.15
N VAL A 212 28.67 2.73 -14.83
CA VAL A 212 29.48 1.94 -15.78
C VAL A 212 29.81 0.57 -15.23
N SER A 213 29.70 -0.45 -16.09
CA SER A 213 30.17 -1.83 -15.84
C SER A 213 31.50 -2.06 -16.54
N SER A 214 32.36 -2.92 -15.98
CA SER A 214 33.64 -3.30 -16.61
C SER A 214 33.54 -4.43 -17.66
N HIS A 215 32.36 -5.04 -17.76
CA HIS A 215 31.98 -6.05 -18.72
C HIS A 215 30.65 -5.66 -19.39
N ALA A 216 30.40 -6.24 -20.56
CA ALA A 216 29.09 -6.14 -21.21
C ALA A 216 28.07 -7.08 -20.53
N GLY A 217 26.79 -6.76 -20.68
CA GLY A 217 25.66 -7.57 -20.23
C GLY A 217 25.01 -7.07 -18.94
N TYR A 218 24.02 -7.83 -18.47
CA TYR A 218 23.19 -7.52 -17.30
C TYR A 218 23.16 -8.71 -16.33
N GLY A 219 22.63 -8.51 -15.13
CA GLY A 219 22.51 -9.51 -14.08
C GLY A 219 23.84 -10.03 -13.55
N ASN A 220 23.78 -11.14 -12.81
CA ASN A 220 24.97 -11.84 -12.32
C ASN A 220 25.58 -12.73 -13.42
N ARG A 221 26.78 -12.37 -13.88
CA ARG A 221 27.49 -13.05 -14.98
C ARG A 221 28.58 -14.02 -14.50
N SER A 222 28.53 -14.43 -13.23
CA SER A 222 29.53 -15.33 -12.64
C SER A 222 29.59 -16.67 -13.38
N GLY A 223 30.77 -17.00 -13.91
CA GLY A 223 31.01 -18.26 -14.64
C GLY A 223 30.81 -18.16 -16.15
N GLU A 224 30.41 -16.99 -16.66
CA GLU A 224 30.32 -16.73 -18.10
C GLU A 224 31.64 -16.18 -18.66
N MET A 225 31.91 -16.46 -19.94
CA MET A 225 33.00 -15.80 -20.66
C MET A 225 32.54 -14.44 -21.18
N VAL A 226 32.64 -13.41 -20.34
CA VAL A 226 32.28 -12.03 -20.69
C VAL A 226 33.44 -11.25 -21.29
N ALA A 227 33.14 -10.36 -22.24
CA ALA A 227 34.12 -9.43 -22.79
C ALA A 227 34.41 -8.31 -21.78
N GLN A 228 35.70 -8.02 -21.55
CA GLN A 228 36.12 -6.85 -20.77
C GLN A 228 35.96 -5.59 -21.61
N VAL A 229 34.93 -4.82 -21.33
CA VAL A 229 34.59 -3.57 -22.00
C VAL A 229 33.85 -2.67 -21.02
N ILE A 230 34.28 -1.41 -20.96
CA ILE A 230 33.56 -0.40 -20.16
C ILE A 230 32.23 -0.14 -20.84
N THR A 231 31.14 -0.54 -20.21
CA THR A 231 29.77 -0.39 -20.72
C THR A 231 29.04 0.65 -19.88
N PRO A 232 28.66 1.80 -20.45
CA PRO A 232 27.77 2.73 -19.76
C PRO A 232 26.34 2.16 -19.74
N HIS A 233 25.68 2.33 -18.60
CA HIS A 233 24.30 1.93 -18.37
C HIS A 233 23.48 3.09 -17.83
N ASN A 234 22.19 3.08 -18.14
CA ASN A 234 21.18 3.94 -17.57
C ASN A 234 20.14 3.05 -16.85
N ILE A 235 19.87 3.29 -15.58
CA ILE A 235 18.85 2.55 -14.84
C ILE A 235 17.74 3.49 -14.38
N VAL A 236 16.50 3.12 -14.68
CA VAL A 236 15.30 3.79 -14.19
C VAL A 236 14.72 2.96 -13.06
N VAL A 237 14.67 3.52 -11.87
CA VAL A 237 14.11 2.89 -10.66
C VAL A 237 12.85 3.64 -10.25
N THR A 238 11.79 2.89 -9.94
CA THR A 238 10.57 3.44 -9.34
C THR A 238 10.50 3.02 -7.88
N VAL A 239 10.34 3.99 -6.97
CA VAL A 239 10.15 3.79 -5.54
C VAL A 239 8.75 4.26 -5.15
N ALA A 240 8.02 3.44 -4.39
CA ALA A 240 6.69 3.79 -3.88
C ALA A 240 6.50 3.12 -2.51
N GLY A 241 5.91 3.84 -1.54
CA GLY A 241 5.62 3.26 -0.22
C GLY A 241 6.86 2.77 0.54
N GLY A 242 8.04 3.35 0.28
CA GLY A 242 9.30 2.92 0.88
C GLY A 242 9.98 1.71 0.22
N GLU A 243 9.48 1.21 -0.92
CA GLU A 243 10.03 0.04 -1.61
C GLU A 243 10.27 0.29 -3.10
N VAL A 244 11.22 -0.46 -3.69
CA VAL A 244 11.47 -0.45 -5.14
C VAL A 244 10.43 -1.32 -5.85
N THR A 245 9.58 -0.69 -6.66
CA THR A 245 8.51 -1.33 -7.44
C THR A 245 8.87 -1.59 -8.89
N ALA A 246 9.90 -0.93 -9.44
CA ALA A 246 10.44 -1.23 -10.76
C ALA A 246 11.92 -0.86 -10.85
N ALA A 247 12.70 -1.60 -11.65
CA ALA A 247 14.08 -1.24 -11.94
C ALA A 247 14.48 -1.76 -13.34
N VAL A 248 14.67 -0.85 -14.28
CA VAL A 248 14.94 -1.19 -15.70
C VAL A 248 16.26 -0.59 -16.15
N ILE A 249 17.16 -1.44 -16.64
CA ILE A 249 18.47 -1.05 -17.19
C ILE A 249 18.39 -0.96 -18.72
N ASP A 250 18.89 0.16 -19.24
CA ASP A 250 18.99 0.51 -20.67
C ASP A 250 17.66 0.40 -21.44
N GLY A 251 16.54 0.43 -20.72
CA GLY A 251 15.20 0.22 -21.28
C GLY A 251 14.95 -1.19 -21.82
N VAL A 252 15.82 -2.16 -21.52
CA VAL A 252 15.76 -3.51 -22.11
C VAL A 252 15.93 -4.64 -21.11
N TRP A 253 16.33 -4.37 -19.87
CA TRP A 253 16.55 -5.38 -18.85
C TRP A 253 15.82 -5.04 -17.57
N ASP A 254 14.94 -5.93 -17.12
CA ASP A 254 14.31 -5.85 -15.81
C ASP A 254 15.27 -6.41 -14.76
N GLU A 255 15.82 -5.52 -13.93
CA GLU A 255 16.77 -5.87 -12.89
C GLU A 255 16.11 -6.53 -11.68
N ARG A 256 14.80 -6.31 -11.43
CA ARG A 256 14.08 -7.00 -10.36
C ARG A 256 13.83 -8.45 -10.74
N SER A 257 13.36 -8.66 -11.96
CA SER A 257 12.97 -9.98 -12.48
C SER A 257 14.13 -10.74 -13.13
N GLN A 258 15.29 -10.09 -13.33
CA GLN A 258 16.49 -10.63 -13.96
C GLN A 258 16.23 -11.23 -15.36
N ARG A 259 15.50 -10.50 -16.20
CA ARG A 259 15.16 -10.91 -17.59
C ARG A 259 15.14 -9.74 -18.57
N MET A 260 15.25 -10.03 -19.86
CA MET A 260 15.15 -8.98 -20.88
C MET A 260 13.68 -8.57 -21.05
N LEU A 261 13.42 -7.27 -21.18
CA LEU A 261 12.11 -6.77 -21.58
C LEU A 261 11.74 -7.17 -23.00
N ALA A 262 12.73 -7.46 -23.86
CA ALA A 262 12.47 -8.02 -25.20
C ALA A 262 11.95 -9.46 -25.15
N ASP A 263 12.11 -10.15 -24.01
CA ASP A 263 11.40 -11.40 -23.75
C ASP A 263 9.94 -11.13 -23.37
N MET A 264 9.53 -9.87 -23.19
CA MET A 264 8.11 -9.53 -23.12
C MET A 264 7.52 -9.57 -24.52
N VAL A 265 6.50 -10.41 -24.65
CA VAL A 265 5.76 -10.63 -25.86
C VAL A 265 4.48 -9.83 -25.75
N ALA A 266 4.30 -8.89 -26.66
CA ALA A 266 3.02 -8.22 -26.82
C ALA A 266 1.99 -9.26 -27.26
N MET A 267 0.95 -9.42 -26.46
CA MET A 267 -0.16 -10.32 -26.69
C MET A 267 -1.40 -9.49 -27.02
N GLU A 268 -2.21 -9.98 -27.94
CA GLU A 268 -3.51 -9.41 -28.26
C GLU A 268 -4.62 -10.45 -28.22
N THR A 269 -5.81 -9.99 -27.88
CA THR A 269 -7.04 -10.79 -28.02
C THR A 269 -8.22 -9.90 -28.37
N SER A 270 -9.33 -10.52 -28.76
CA SER A 270 -10.57 -9.81 -29.05
C SER A 270 -11.72 -10.53 -28.36
N MET A 271 -12.43 -9.79 -27.51
CA MET A 271 -13.58 -10.28 -26.76
C MET A 271 -14.63 -9.17 -26.62
N PRO A 272 -15.86 -9.48 -26.20
CA PRO A 272 -16.86 -8.46 -25.96
C PRO A 272 -16.37 -7.45 -24.91
N CYS A 273 -16.57 -6.15 -25.16
CA CYS A 273 -16.06 -5.08 -24.29
C CYS A 273 -16.60 -5.12 -22.85
N ASN A 274 -17.73 -5.79 -22.62
CA ASN A 274 -18.44 -5.78 -21.33
C ASN A 274 -18.60 -7.20 -20.75
N GLU A 275 -17.91 -8.18 -21.32
CA GLU A 275 -17.94 -9.58 -20.89
C GLU A 275 -16.50 -10.12 -20.82
N THR A 276 -15.60 -9.33 -20.24
CA THR A 276 -14.22 -9.76 -20.09
C THR A 276 -14.07 -10.69 -18.88
N PRO A 277 -13.15 -11.68 -18.92
CA PRO A 277 -12.94 -12.59 -17.80
C PRO A 277 -12.55 -11.89 -16.50
N TRP A 278 -11.83 -10.77 -16.58
CA TRP A 278 -11.44 -9.98 -15.41
C TRP A 278 -12.61 -9.18 -14.84
N GLU A 279 -13.51 -8.63 -15.66
CA GLU A 279 -14.78 -8.04 -15.17
C GLU A 279 -15.70 -9.08 -14.53
N GLU A 280 -15.76 -10.30 -15.08
CA GLU A 280 -16.54 -11.38 -14.49
C GLU A 280 -15.92 -11.86 -13.17
N TRP A 281 -14.60 -12.06 -13.14
CA TRP A 281 -13.84 -12.41 -11.93
C TRP A 281 -14.05 -11.36 -10.83
N TYR A 282 -13.96 -10.09 -11.20
CA TYR A 282 -14.24 -8.95 -10.35
C TYR A 282 -15.68 -8.95 -9.82
N GLY A 283 -16.67 -9.12 -10.71
CA GLY A 283 -18.09 -9.11 -10.35
C GLY A 283 -18.53 -10.34 -9.54
N GLN A 284 -17.85 -11.48 -9.68
CA GLN A 284 -18.08 -12.69 -8.87
C GLN A 284 -17.37 -12.63 -7.52
N GLY A 285 -16.35 -11.80 -7.38
CA GLY A 285 -15.58 -11.62 -6.15
C GLY A 285 -16.35 -10.97 -4.99
N ASP A 286 -17.61 -10.57 -5.21
CA ASP A 286 -18.45 -9.82 -4.25
C ASP A 286 -17.73 -8.55 -3.73
N ILE A 287 -17.02 -7.89 -4.64
CA ILE A 287 -16.26 -6.67 -4.35
C ILE A 287 -16.88 -5.51 -5.09
N GLN A 288 -17.13 -4.40 -4.41
CA GLN A 288 -17.09 -3.12 -5.11
C GLN A 288 -16.41 -2.03 -4.27
N PHE A 289 -16.08 -0.93 -4.94
CA PHE A 289 -15.07 0.04 -4.51
C PHE A 289 -15.63 1.46 -4.56
N ILE A 290 -15.03 2.35 -3.77
CA ILE A 290 -15.27 3.80 -3.83
C ILE A 290 -14.74 4.39 -5.15
N THR A 291 -13.65 3.85 -5.68
CA THR A 291 -13.15 4.10 -7.04
C THR A 291 -12.93 2.75 -7.70
N GLU A 292 -13.62 2.48 -8.79
CA GLU A 292 -13.40 1.25 -9.57
C GLU A 292 -11.93 1.22 -10.04
N PRO A 293 -11.21 0.09 -9.86
CA PRO A 293 -9.86 -0.02 -10.37
C PRO A 293 -9.88 0.25 -11.87
N THR A 294 -8.80 0.82 -12.36
CA THR A 294 -8.62 0.94 -13.80
C THR A 294 -8.64 -0.44 -14.43
N GLU A 295 -9.02 -0.50 -15.70
CA GLU A 295 -9.06 -1.76 -16.43
C GLU A 295 -7.70 -2.46 -16.44
N GLU A 296 -6.60 -1.68 -16.50
CA GLU A 296 -5.23 -2.20 -16.43
C GLU A 296 -4.91 -2.83 -15.07
N GLU A 297 -5.18 -2.14 -13.95
CA GLU A 297 -4.97 -2.69 -12.60
C GLU A 297 -5.75 -3.99 -12.41
N LEU A 298 -6.99 -4.01 -12.89
CA LEU A 298 -7.85 -5.18 -12.77
C LEU A 298 -7.30 -6.38 -13.58
N VAL A 299 -6.76 -6.12 -14.77
CA VAL A 299 -6.14 -7.13 -15.62
C VAL A 299 -4.87 -7.67 -14.98
N ILE A 300 -3.99 -6.80 -14.46
CA ILE A 300 -2.76 -7.19 -13.77
C ILE A 300 -3.08 -8.11 -12.59
N ALA A 301 -4.04 -7.71 -11.74
CA ALA A 301 -4.48 -8.50 -10.60
C ALA A 301 -5.08 -9.85 -11.03
N TYR A 302 -5.96 -9.86 -12.04
CA TYR A 302 -6.58 -11.08 -12.54
C TYR A 302 -5.56 -12.11 -13.04
N PHE A 303 -4.58 -11.68 -13.85
CA PHE A 303 -3.56 -12.61 -14.36
C PHE A 303 -2.58 -13.07 -13.29
N GLY A 304 -2.20 -12.18 -12.37
CA GLY A 304 -1.35 -12.53 -11.22
C GLY A 304 -2.02 -13.53 -10.29
N GLU A 305 -3.26 -13.27 -9.87
CA GLU A 305 -3.95 -14.09 -8.87
C GLU A 305 -4.53 -15.39 -9.43
N VAL A 306 -5.19 -15.33 -10.59
CA VAL A 306 -5.89 -16.51 -11.15
C VAL A 306 -4.91 -17.44 -11.85
N TYR A 307 -3.88 -16.88 -12.47
CA TYR A 307 -2.95 -17.64 -13.29
C TYR A 307 -1.50 -17.54 -12.85
N ASP A 308 -1.08 -16.74 -11.88
CA ASP A 308 0.37 -16.57 -11.60
C ASP A 308 1.12 -16.22 -12.90
N ILE A 309 0.57 -15.24 -13.63
CA ILE A 309 1.12 -14.69 -14.87
C ILE A 309 1.32 -13.20 -14.67
N GLU A 310 2.54 -12.73 -14.92
CA GLU A 310 2.85 -11.31 -14.91
C GLU A 310 2.49 -10.69 -16.25
N VAL A 311 1.72 -9.60 -16.20
CA VAL A 311 1.34 -8.79 -17.36
C VAL A 311 1.55 -7.31 -17.08
N SER A 312 1.75 -6.51 -18.12
CA SER A 312 1.91 -5.06 -18.05
C SER A 312 1.47 -4.37 -19.34
N ASN A 313 1.46 -3.03 -19.37
CA ASN A 313 1.17 -2.23 -20.57
C ASN A 313 -0.17 -2.61 -21.21
N PHE A 314 -1.22 -2.70 -20.38
CA PHE A 314 -2.53 -3.10 -20.86
C PHE A 314 -3.23 -1.94 -21.57
N GLU A 315 -3.78 -2.19 -22.76
CA GLU A 315 -4.62 -1.24 -23.47
C GLU A 315 -5.87 -1.92 -24.02
N SER A 316 -6.99 -1.19 -24.01
CA SER A 316 -8.24 -1.59 -24.66
C SER A 316 -8.57 -0.64 -25.81
N THR A 317 -8.87 -1.20 -26.99
CA THR A 317 -9.29 -0.48 -28.19
C THR A 317 -10.63 -1.00 -28.68
N ARG A 318 -11.65 -0.14 -28.69
CA ARG A 318 -12.97 -0.50 -29.22
C ARG A 318 -12.92 -0.68 -30.74
N MET A 319 -13.27 -1.87 -31.23
CA MET A 319 -13.30 -2.19 -32.66
C MET A 319 -14.67 -1.91 -33.29
N ASP A 320 -15.74 -2.28 -32.59
CA ASP A 320 -17.12 -2.05 -33.02
C ASP A 320 -18.07 -1.81 -31.84
N ALA A 321 -19.38 -1.93 -32.05
CA ALA A 321 -20.37 -1.68 -31.02
C ALA A 321 -20.27 -2.63 -29.81
N VAL A 322 -19.73 -3.84 -29.99
CA VAL A 322 -19.74 -4.93 -29.00
C VAL A 322 -18.33 -5.48 -28.73
N THR A 323 -17.41 -5.40 -29.70
CA THR A 323 -16.08 -6.02 -29.64
C THR A 323 -14.98 -5.02 -29.30
N CYS A 324 -14.12 -5.40 -28.35
CA CYS A 324 -12.89 -4.69 -28.01
C CYS A 324 -11.67 -5.57 -28.32
N ARG A 325 -10.61 -4.93 -28.80
CA ARG A 325 -9.28 -5.52 -28.89
C ARG A 325 -8.51 -5.11 -27.65
N PHE A 326 -7.92 -6.10 -27.00
CA PHE A 326 -7.09 -5.91 -25.83
C PHE A 326 -5.66 -6.25 -26.17
N THR A 327 -4.73 -5.45 -25.70
CA THR A 327 -3.29 -5.69 -25.82
C THR A 327 -2.64 -5.61 -24.46
N LEU A 328 -1.64 -6.45 -24.21
CA LEU A 328 -0.79 -6.40 -23.02
C LEU A 328 0.58 -6.97 -23.37
N GLU A 329 1.53 -6.85 -22.46
CA GLU A 329 2.84 -7.49 -22.54
C GLU A 329 3.00 -8.53 -21.43
N THR A 330 3.65 -9.64 -21.73
CA THR A 330 3.91 -10.73 -20.78
C THR A 330 5.23 -11.42 -21.09
N GLY A 331 5.90 -12.01 -20.11
CA GLY A 331 7.15 -12.75 -20.33
C GLY A 331 7.01 -13.94 -21.30
N GLN A 332 8.07 -14.24 -22.05
CA GLN A 332 8.15 -15.32 -23.04
C GLN A 332 7.79 -16.68 -22.43
N GLU A 333 8.08 -16.88 -21.15
CA GLU A 333 7.73 -18.05 -20.34
C GLU A 333 6.23 -18.24 -20.13
N TYR A 334 5.43 -17.18 -20.25
CA TYR A 334 3.98 -17.21 -20.07
C TYR A 334 3.21 -17.31 -21.40
N VAL A 335 3.89 -17.17 -22.54
CA VAL A 335 3.24 -17.14 -23.87
C VAL A 335 2.38 -18.37 -24.13
N ASP A 336 2.89 -19.58 -23.90
CA ASP A 336 2.12 -20.81 -24.13
C ASP A 336 0.83 -20.83 -23.29
N ARG A 337 0.90 -20.36 -22.03
CA ARG A 337 -0.24 -20.29 -21.11
C ARG A 337 -1.23 -19.22 -21.57
N MET A 338 -0.74 -18.09 -22.03
CA MET A 338 -1.57 -17.00 -22.56
C MET A 338 -2.27 -17.42 -23.87
N GLU A 339 -1.60 -18.20 -24.72
CA GLU A 339 -2.20 -18.81 -25.91
C GLU A 339 -3.32 -19.80 -25.56
N GLU A 340 -3.15 -20.60 -24.51
CA GLU A 340 -4.21 -21.47 -23.96
C GLU A 340 -5.42 -20.66 -23.47
N LEU A 341 -5.18 -19.44 -22.96
CA LEU A 341 -6.22 -18.48 -22.56
C LEU A 341 -6.83 -17.70 -23.73
N GLY A 342 -6.43 -17.99 -24.97
CA GLY A 342 -6.99 -17.38 -26.18
C GLY A 342 -6.37 -16.04 -26.58
N TRP A 343 -5.23 -15.69 -26.00
CA TRP A 343 -4.39 -14.58 -26.47
C TRP A 343 -3.48 -15.05 -27.61
N LYS A 344 -3.00 -14.11 -28.41
CA LYS A 344 -2.08 -14.39 -29.52
C LYS A 344 -0.96 -13.39 -29.49
N THR A 345 0.24 -13.80 -29.87
CA THR A 345 1.32 -12.86 -30.08
C THR A 345 0.91 -11.82 -31.13
N SER A 346 0.98 -10.55 -30.75
CA SER A 346 0.72 -9.43 -31.63
C SER A 346 1.82 -9.36 -32.67
N THR A 347 1.46 -9.53 -33.94
CA THR A 347 2.39 -9.28 -35.04
C THR A 347 2.36 -7.79 -35.37
N SER A 348 3.46 -7.10 -35.07
CA SER A 348 3.72 -5.71 -35.47
C SER A 348 3.50 -5.44 -36.96
#